data_AF-A0A959RP37-F1
#
_entry.id   AF-A0A959RP37-F1
#
_cell.length_a   1.000
_cell.length_b   1.000
_cell.length_c   1.000
_cell.angle_alpha   90.00
_cell.angle_beta   90.00
_cell.angle_gamma   90.00
#
_symmetry.space_group_name_H-M   'P 1'
#
loop_
_entity.id
_entity.type
_entity.pdbx_description
1 polymer ?
#
loop_
_entity_poly.entity_id
_entity_poly.type
_entity_poly.pdbx_seq_one_letter_code
_entity_poly.pdbx_strand_id
1 'polypeptide(L)'
;ALACAIYKTGGIRSVEIGSLMFGKYDEQQQPIPANMELVRLAIPRRVYTQSHIDYVAEVLLEVNERKNEIQGLKIMEEAPLLRHFTAKLQPVVA
;
A
#
# COMPACT_ATOMS: atom_id res chain seq x y z
N ALA A 1 -0.70 -4.18 0.95
CA ALA A 1 -1.88 -4.76 0.25
C ALA A 1 -2.85 -3.69 -0.23
N LEU A 2 -3.35 -2.82 0.67
CA LEU A 2 -4.36 -1.80 0.34
C LEU A 2 -3.98 -0.88 -0.83
N ALA A 3 -2.75 -0.39 -0.89
CA ALA A 3 -2.29 0.44 -2.03
C ALA A 3 -2.44 -0.27 -3.39
N CYS A 4 -2.19 -1.59 -3.44
CA CYS A 4 -2.37 -2.40 -4.65
C CYS A 4 -3.86 -2.61 -4.96
N ALA A 5 -4.72 -2.76 -3.95
CA ALA A 5 -6.16 -2.88 -4.15
C ALA A 5 -6.73 -1.58 -4.77
N ILE A 6 -6.37 -0.43 -4.22
CA ILE A 6 -6.78 0.89 -4.76
C ILE A 6 -6.33 1.06 -6.23
N TYR A 7 -5.11 0.62 -6.56
CA TYR A 7 -4.61 0.67 -7.93
C TYR A 7 -5.38 -0.28 -8.86
N LYS A 8 -5.70 -1.50 -8.42
CA LYS A 8 -6.45 -2.47 -9.22
C LYS A 8 -7.91 -2.04 -9.45
N THR A 9 -8.55 -1.44 -8.44
CA THR A 9 -9.95 -1.01 -8.53
C THR A 9 -10.11 0.27 -9.36
N GLY A 10 -9.29 1.29 -9.11
CA GLY A 10 -9.49 2.62 -9.71
C GLY A 10 -8.30 3.20 -10.46
N GLY A 11 -7.22 2.44 -10.69
CA GLY A 11 -6.02 2.96 -11.34
C GLY A 11 -5.27 4.04 -10.53
N ILE A 12 -5.63 4.24 -9.25
CA ILE A 12 -5.06 5.28 -8.39
C ILE A 12 -3.80 4.75 -7.71
N ARG A 13 -2.66 5.39 -7.98
CA ARG A 13 -1.40 5.06 -7.31
C ARG A 13 -1.26 5.86 -6.01
N SER A 14 -1.21 5.13 -4.91
CA SER A 14 -0.93 5.65 -3.56
C SER A 14 0.44 5.16 -3.05
N VAL A 15 0.87 5.64 -1.89
CA VAL A 15 2.14 5.23 -1.27
C VAL A 15 1.86 4.58 0.07
N GLU A 16 2.35 3.37 0.28
CA GLU A 16 2.36 2.73 1.60
C GLU A 16 3.34 3.48 2.51
N ILE A 17 2.89 3.71 3.76
CA ILE A 17 3.69 4.28 4.84
C ILE A 17 3.44 3.40 6.07
N GLY A 18 4.08 2.24 6.08
CA GLY A 18 3.92 1.23 7.11
C GLY A 18 5.12 0.30 7.18
N SER A 19 4.86 -0.97 7.51
CA SER A 19 5.90 -1.98 7.73
C SER A 19 6.76 -2.28 6.49
N LEU A 20 6.24 -2.06 5.27
CA LEU A 20 7.08 -2.22 4.08
C LEU A 20 8.17 -1.13 4.02
N MET A 21 7.81 0.12 4.33
CA MET A 21 8.72 1.27 4.33
C MET A 21 9.62 1.32 5.56
N PHE A 22 9.07 1.11 6.76
CA PHE A 22 9.74 1.36 8.04
C PHE A 22 9.93 0.12 8.91
N GLY A 23 9.40 -1.03 8.50
CA GLY A 23 9.60 -2.28 9.23
C GLY A 23 11.08 -2.65 9.25
N LYS A 24 11.50 -3.26 10.35
CA LYS A 24 12.89 -3.67 10.60
C LYS A 24 12.94 -5.18 10.80
N TYR A 25 14.16 -5.69 10.97
CA TYR A 25 14.39 -7.05 11.45
C TYR A 25 15.13 -6.98 12.79
N ASP A 26 14.77 -7.86 13.72
CA ASP A 26 15.53 -8.05 14.95
C ASP A 26 16.78 -8.94 14.70
N GLU A 27 17.51 -9.23 15.77
CA GLU A 27 18.72 -10.09 15.73
C GLU A 27 18.41 -11.53 15.28
N GLN A 28 17.15 -11.96 15.39
CA GLN A 28 16.67 -13.29 15.04
C GLN A 28 16.00 -13.30 13.65
N GLN A 29 16.16 -12.21 12.88
CA GLN A 29 15.55 -11.97 11.58
C GLN A 29 14.01 -12.01 11.60
N GLN A 30 13.37 -11.74 12.73
CA GLN A 30 11.93 -11.57 12.80
C GLN A 30 11.53 -10.14 12.42
N PRO A 31 10.44 -9.97 11.65
CA PRO A 31 10.00 -8.64 11.23
C PRO A 31 9.44 -7.86 12.42
N ILE A 32 10.00 -6.68 12.66
CA ILE A 32 9.48 -5.68 13.59
C ILE A 32 8.58 -4.74 12.76
N PRO A 33 7.27 -4.68 13.04
CA PRO A 33 6.34 -3.84 12.29
C PRO A 33 6.57 -2.35 12.58
N ALA A 34 6.07 -1.49 11.69
CA ALA A 34 6.01 -0.07 11.92
C ALA A 34 4.94 0.27 12.97
N ASN A 35 5.07 1.43 13.63
CA ASN A 35 4.08 1.89 14.62
C ASN A 35 2.69 2.16 14.02
N MET A 36 2.62 2.44 12.72
CA MET A 36 1.37 2.72 12.01
C MET A 36 1.41 2.07 10.63
N GLU A 37 0.27 1.56 10.18
CA GLU A 37 0.06 1.00 8.83
C GLU A 37 -0.82 1.95 8.03
N LEU A 38 -0.21 2.89 7.31
CA LEU A 38 -0.91 3.94 6.59
C LEU A 38 -0.76 3.81 5.08
N VAL A 39 -1.72 4.37 4.36
CA VAL A 39 -1.62 4.62 2.91
C VAL A 39 -1.80 6.12 2.70
N ARG A 40 -0.82 6.75 2.05
CA ARG A 40 -0.82 8.18 1.75
C ARG A 40 -1.36 8.43 0.35
N LEU A 41 -2.35 9.32 0.28
CA LEU A 41 -2.87 9.91 -0.96
C LEU A 41 -2.31 11.34 -1.08
N ALA A 42 -1.27 11.50 -1.90
CA ALA A 42 -0.68 12.81 -2.15
C ALA A 42 -1.33 13.45 -3.38
N ILE A 43 -1.82 14.69 -3.23
CA ILE A 43 -2.48 15.43 -4.32
C ILE A 43 -1.49 16.47 -4.88
N PRO A 44 -1.02 16.32 -6.13
CA PRO A 44 -0.19 17.31 -6.80
C PRO A 44 -0.95 18.62 -7.02
N ARG A 45 -0.28 19.74 -6.75
CA ARG A 45 -0.88 21.08 -6.83
C ARG A 45 -1.28 21.42 -8.28
N ARG A 46 -2.55 21.79 -8.48
CA ARG A 46 -3.13 22.26 -9.76
C ARG A 46 -3.09 21.22 -10.90
N VAL A 47 -3.09 19.93 -10.58
CA VAL A 47 -3.09 18.85 -11.57
C VAL A 47 -4.46 18.22 -11.72
N TYR A 48 -5.14 17.96 -10.59
CA TYR A 48 -6.43 17.29 -10.55
C TYR A 48 -7.58 18.26 -10.27
N THR A 49 -8.76 17.90 -10.75
CA THR A 49 -10.03 18.63 -10.59
C THR A 49 -10.87 18.02 -9.46
N GLN A 50 -11.99 18.66 -9.12
CA GLN A 50 -12.96 18.11 -8.16
C GLN A 50 -13.42 16.69 -8.55
N SER A 51 -13.76 16.47 -9.82
CA SER A 51 -14.22 15.14 -10.29
C SER A 51 -13.19 14.03 -10.10
N HIS A 52 -11.89 14.34 -10.12
CA HIS A 52 -10.86 13.35 -9.79
C HIS A 52 -10.85 13.01 -8.30
N ILE A 53 -11.14 13.97 -7.42
CA ILE A 53 -11.23 13.73 -5.98
C ILE A 53 -12.49 12.93 -5.65
N ASP A 54 -13.61 13.25 -6.29
CA ASP A 54 -14.86 12.50 -6.13
C ASP A 54 -14.67 11.04 -6.59
N TYR A 55 -14.01 10.84 -7.73
CA TYR A 55 -13.66 9.50 -8.22
C TYR A 55 -12.75 8.73 -7.24
N VAL A 56 -11.75 9.38 -6.64
CA VAL A 56 -10.92 8.77 -5.60
C VAL A 56 -11.77 8.34 -4.40
N ALA A 57 -12.72 9.17 -3.97
CA ALA A 57 -13.61 8.82 -2.86
C ALA A 57 -14.49 7.60 -3.18
N GLU A 58 -15.08 7.55 -4.38
CA GLU A 58 -15.88 6.41 -4.85
C GLU A 58 -15.06 5.10 -4.86
N VAL A 59 -13.85 5.12 -5.41
CA VAL A 59 -12.96 3.95 -5.43
C VAL A 59 -12.62 3.49 -4.00
N LEU A 60 -12.35 4.43 -3.08
CA LEU A 60 -12.04 4.08 -1.70
C LEU A 60 -13.24 3.46 -0.98
N LEU A 61 -14.46 3.92 -1.27
CA LEU A 61 -15.68 3.32 -0.74
C LEU A 61 -15.84 1.87 -1.24
N GLU A 62 -15.66 1.63 -2.54
CA GLU A 62 -15.74 0.29 -3.12
C GLU A 62 -14.68 -0.67 -2.53
N VAL A 63 -13.43 -0.19 -2.39
CA VAL A 63 -12.36 -0.97 -1.75
C VAL A 63 -12.70 -1.27 -0.29
N ASN A 64 -13.31 -0.33 0.43
CA ASN A 64 -13.72 -0.52 1.82
C ASN A 64 -14.87 -1.53 1.97
N GLU A 65 -15.82 -1.57 1.05
CA GLU A 65 -16.88 -2.60 1.03
C GLU A 65 -16.30 -4.01 0.93
N ARG A 66 -15.22 -4.18 0.16
CA ARG A 66 -14.56 -5.46 -0.10
C ARG A 66 -13.32 -5.69 0.75
N LYS A 67 -13.13 -4.93 1.83
CA LYS A 67 -11.89 -4.94 2.64
C LYS A 67 -11.50 -6.31 3.18
N ASN A 68 -12.48 -7.18 3.45
CA ASN A 68 -12.26 -8.53 3.97
C ASN A 68 -11.73 -9.50 2.90
N GLU A 69 -11.89 -9.18 1.61
CA GLU A 69 -11.36 -9.96 0.49
C GLU A 69 -9.88 -9.60 0.20
N ILE A 70 -9.37 -8.51 0.75
CA ILE A 70 -8.02 -8.01 0.47
C ILE A 70 -6.99 -8.85 1.21
N GLN A 71 -6.30 -9.71 0.47
CA GLN A 71 -5.23 -10.55 1.02
C GLN A 71 -3.96 -9.76 1.32
N GLY A 72 -3.23 -10.20 2.35
CA GLY A 72 -1.89 -9.72 2.67
C GLY A 72 -0.89 -10.01 1.56
N LEU A 73 0.26 -9.33 1.60
CA LEU A 73 1.35 -9.52 0.65
C LEU A 73 2.60 -10.01 1.40
N LYS A 74 3.35 -10.92 0.79
CA LYS A 74 4.66 -11.37 1.24
C LYS A 74 5.75 -10.80 0.34
N ILE A 75 6.85 -10.36 0.94
CA ILE A 75 8.06 -9.94 0.24
C ILE A 75 8.75 -11.17 -0.36
N MET A 76 9.03 -11.12 -1.65
CA MET A 76 9.76 -12.16 -2.40
C MET A 76 11.21 -11.79 -2.62
N GLU A 77 11.44 -10.54 -2.96
CA GLU A 77 12.75 -9.97 -3.17
C GLU A 77 12.74 -8.58 -2.53
N GLU A 78 13.79 -8.24 -1.78
CA GLU A 78 14.00 -6.91 -1.23
C GLU A 78 15.45 -6.47 -1.40
N ALA A 79 15.64 -5.16 -1.61
CA ALA A 79 16.97 -4.56 -1.56
C ALA A 79 17.42 -4.36 -0.11
N PRO A 80 18.73 -4.42 0.19
CA PRO A 80 19.25 -4.24 1.55
C PRO A 80 18.99 -2.83 2.12
N LEU A 81 18.78 -1.85 1.24
CA LEU A 81 18.49 -0.46 1.62
C LEU A 81 17.26 0.04 0.86
N LEU A 82 16.41 0.81 1.55
CA LEU A 82 15.20 1.43 0.98
C LEU A 82 14.32 0.45 0.18
N ARG A 83 14.11 -0.75 0.74
CA ARG A 83 13.41 -1.87 0.08
C ARG A 83 12.06 -1.51 -0.55
N HIS A 84 11.33 -0.56 0.01
CA HIS A 84 10.00 -0.16 -0.45
C HIS A 84 9.95 0.41 -1.88
N PHE A 85 11.09 0.80 -2.47
CA PHE A 85 11.15 1.23 -3.87
C PHE A 85 11.17 0.08 -4.86
N THR A 86 11.84 -1.03 -4.53
CA THR A 86 12.13 -2.09 -5.50
C THR A 86 11.67 -3.48 -5.06
N ALA A 87 11.08 -3.61 -3.87
CA ALA A 87 10.61 -4.88 -3.37
C ALA A 87 9.58 -5.50 -4.31
N LYS A 88 9.75 -6.79 -4.58
CA LYS A 88 8.74 -7.60 -5.28
C LYS A 88 7.90 -8.33 -4.26
N LEU A 89 6.60 -8.27 -4.45
CA LEU A 89 5.59 -8.75 -3.51
C LEU A 89 4.72 -9.79 -4.20
N GLN A 90 4.29 -10.81 -3.47
CA GLN A 90 3.28 -11.76 -3.92
C GLN A 90 2.10 -11.83 -2.93
N PRO A 91 0.88 -12.12 -3.40
CA PRO A 91 -0.24 -12.43 -2.50
C PRO A 91 0.10 -13.61 -1.58
N VAL A 92 -0.29 -13.50 -0.32
CA VAL A 92 -0.32 -14.65 0.57
C VAL A 92 -1.56 -15.46 0.20
N VAL A 93 -1.36 -16.62 -0.44
CA VAL A 93 -2.45 -17.55 -0.72
C VAL A 93 -2.96 -18.05 0.64
N ALA A 94 -4.23 -17.80 0.92
CA ALA A 94 -4.93 -18.36 2.08
C ALA A 94 -5.17 -19.86 1.90
#